data_AF-A0A972RRC2-F1
#
_entry.id   AF-A0A972RRC2-F1
#
_cell.length_a   1.000
_cell.length_b   1.000
_cell.length_c   1.000
_cell.angle_alpha   90.00
_cell.angle_beta   90.00
_cell.angle_gamma   90.00
#
_symmetry.space_group_name_H-M   'P 1'
#
loop_
_entity.id
_entity.type
_entity.pdbx_description
1 polymer ?
#
loop_
_entity_poly.entity_id
_entity_poly.type
_entity_poly.pdbx_seq_one_letter_code
_entity_poly.pdbx_strand_id
1 'polypeptide(L)'
;MKAYMWVYMYIVLVHIVVAISALVFFYVPLYVSALFMFLSLVTFFYLWRREYEKIYLLHSANNILLCASAGVVFVKLVPDVSFVFGFVLAVVFIDIVSFTGWGKHLPNRKMAENVPLAKRLSASLPIPGIAEVYQITGMGDMFLSSVVVASAVKFFPAVAWIGVLSVVLGQTLNIFLVHVMRKRKNYVGVPAAPAVVFLYIFLLLIFHS
;
A
#
# COMPACT_ATOMS: atom_id res chain seq x y z
N MET A 1 22.42 -11.30 -3.55
CA MET A 1 22.06 -10.06 -4.28
C MET A 1 20.84 -10.25 -5.18
N LYS A 2 20.76 -11.34 -5.96
CA LYS A 2 19.65 -11.63 -6.90
C LYS A 2 18.26 -11.66 -6.25
N ALA A 3 18.06 -12.33 -5.11
CA ALA A 3 16.75 -12.42 -4.43
C ALA A 3 16.18 -11.04 -4.01
N TYR A 4 17.03 -10.12 -3.53
CA TYR A 4 16.57 -8.78 -3.14
C TYR A 4 16.12 -7.93 -4.32
N MET A 5 16.72 -8.11 -5.51
CA MET A 5 16.27 -7.42 -6.71
C MET A 5 14.86 -7.85 -7.11
N TRP A 6 14.54 -9.15 -6.98
CA TRP A 6 13.19 -9.66 -7.20
C TRP A 6 12.18 -9.05 -6.23
N VAL A 7 12.54 -8.97 -4.93
CA VAL A 7 11.69 -8.31 -3.92
C VAL A 7 11.42 -6.85 -4.30
N TYR A 8 12.46 -6.08 -4.64
CA TYR A 8 12.32 -4.68 -5.02
C TYR A 8 11.46 -4.50 -6.28
N MET A 9 11.67 -5.33 -7.30
CA MET A 9 10.88 -5.29 -8.51
C MET A 9 9.41 -5.62 -8.22
N TYR A 10 9.14 -6.62 -7.38
CA TYR A 10 7.77 -6.97 -7.01
C TYR A 10 7.07 -5.93 -6.14
N ILE A 11 7.79 -5.22 -5.26
CA ILE A 11 7.21 -4.08 -4.52
C ILE A 11 6.68 -3.06 -5.53
N VAL A 12 7.52 -2.61 -6.46
CA VAL A 12 7.11 -1.63 -7.48
C VAL A 12 5.96 -2.18 -8.33
N LEU A 13 6.05 -3.43 -8.78
CA LEU A 13 5.03 -4.05 -9.61
C LEU A 13 3.66 -4.13 -8.91
N VAL A 14 3.61 -4.58 -7.65
CA VAL A 14 2.36 -4.66 -6.89
C VAL A 14 1.75 -3.27 -6.72
N HIS A 15 2.56 -2.26 -6.42
CA HIS A 15 2.07 -0.88 -6.30
C HIS A 15 1.59 -0.29 -7.64
N ILE A 16 2.20 -0.65 -8.77
CA ILE A 16 1.68 -0.32 -10.11
C ILE A 16 0.32 -0.99 -10.34
N VAL A 17 0.17 -2.28 -10.02
CA VAL A 17 -1.10 -3.00 -10.15
C VAL A 17 -2.18 -2.38 -9.28
N VAL A 18 -1.86 -1.99 -8.04
CA VAL A 18 -2.77 -1.28 -7.14
C VAL A 18 -3.16 0.08 -7.72
N ALA A 19 -2.22 0.86 -8.25
CA ALA A 19 -2.49 2.16 -8.84
C ALA A 19 -3.41 2.04 -10.08
N ILE A 20 -3.13 1.09 -10.97
CA ILE A 20 -3.99 0.81 -12.13
C ILE A 20 -5.38 0.36 -11.68
N SER A 21 -5.45 -0.53 -10.70
CA SER A 21 -6.73 -1.00 -10.14
C SER A 21 -7.54 0.14 -9.53
N ALA A 22 -6.87 1.06 -8.80
CA ALA A 22 -7.50 2.26 -8.24
C ALA A 22 -8.05 3.18 -9.35
N LEU A 23 -7.31 3.38 -10.45
CA LEU A 23 -7.81 4.13 -11.60
C LEU A 23 -9.07 3.48 -12.20
N VAL A 24 -9.03 2.17 -12.46
CA VAL A 24 -10.18 1.43 -12.99
C VAL A 24 -11.39 1.58 -12.07
N PHE A 25 -11.22 1.34 -10.77
CA PHE A 25 -12.29 1.49 -9.79
C PHE A 25 -12.78 2.94 -9.64
N PHE A 26 -11.93 3.93 -9.90
CA PHE A 26 -12.31 5.33 -9.81
C PHE A 26 -13.32 5.69 -10.90
N TYR A 27 -13.12 5.21 -12.14
CA TYR A 27 -13.99 5.56 -13.27
C TYR A 27 -15.31 4.77 -13.33
N VAL A 28 -15.48 3.69 -12.55
CA VAL A 28 -16.78 3.02 -12.41
C VAL A 28 -17.66 3.74 -11.37
N PRO A 29 -19.00 3.58 -11.41
CA PRO A 29 -19.88 4.17 -10.40
C PRO A 29 -19.55 3.72 -8.97
N LEU A 30 -19.80 4.59 -7.99
CA LEU A 30 -19.51 4.32 -6.57
C LEU A 30 -20.10 2.98 -6.08
N TYR A 31 -21.34 2.67 -6.45
CA TYR A 31 -22.00 1.42 -6.04
C TYR A 31 -21.28 0.19 -6.60
N VAL A 32 -20.65 0.28 -7.78
CA VAL A 32 -19.84 -0.82 -8.35
C VAL A 32 -18.55 -0.97 -7.54
N SER A 33 -17.83 0.12 -7.27
CA SER A 33 -16.62 0.08 -6.41
C SER A 33 -16.93 -0.49 -5.03
N ALA A 34 -18.06 -0.09 -4.43
CA ALA A 34 -18.52 -0.57 -3.13
C ALA A 34 -18.92 -2.05 -3.15
N LEU A 35 -19.57 -2.51 -4.22
CA LEU A 35 -19.90 -3.92 -4.41
C LEU A 35 -18.62 -4.78 -4.48
N PHE A 36 -17.62 -4.36 -5.25
CA PHE A 36 -16.32 -5.05 -5.30
C PHE A 36 -15.63 -5.07 -3.94
N MET A 37 -15.63 -3.94 -3.21
CA MET A 37 -15.09 -3.88 -1.85
C MET A 37 -15.79 -4.89 -0.93
N PHE A 38 -17.13 -4.95 -0.97
CA PHE A 38 -17.90 -5.89 -0.16
C PHE A 38 -17.61 -7.34 -0.53
N LEU A 39 -17.63 -7.68 -1.82
CA LEU A 39 -17.32 -9.02 -2.30
C LEU A 39 -15.90 -9.44 -1.90
N SER A 40 -14.91 -8.56 -2.09
CA SER A 40 -13.52 -8.80 -1.69
C SER A 40 -13.35 -8.96 -0.18
N LEU A 41 -14.18 -8.30 0.63
CA LEU A 41 -14.21 -8.48 2.08
C LEU A 41 -14.81 -9.84 2.48
N VAL A 42 -15.91 -10.24 1.84
CA VAL A 42 -16.53 -11.56 2.07
C VAL A 42 -15.55 -12.68 1.68
N THR A 43 -14.93 -12.58 0.50
CA THR A 43 -13.91 -13.54 0.06
C THR A 43 -12.67 -13.49 0.95
N PHE A 44 -12.27 -12.33 1.46
CA PHE A 44 -11.17 -12.24 2.43
C PHE A 44 -11.43 -13.11 3.66
N PHE A 45 -12.60 -12.98 4.30
CA PHE A 45 -12.96 -13.79 5.46
C PHE A 45 -13.11 -15.28 5.13
N TYR A 46 -13.61 -15.60 3.93
CA TYR A 46 -13.69 -16.99 3.46
C TYR A 46 -12.30 -17.60 3.27
N LEU A 47 -11.39 -16.89 2.58
CA LEU A 47 -10.02 -17.34 2.33
C LEU A 47 -9.19 -17.39 3.62
N TRP A 48 -9.55 -16.61 4.64
CA TRP A 48 -8.90 -16.64 5.94
C TRP A 48 -8.87 -18.04 6.57
N ARG A 49 -9.92 -18.83 6.36
CA ARG A 49 -10.02 -20.20 6.93
C ARG A 49 -9.26 -21.27 6.14
N ARG A 50 -8.65 -20.91 5.01
CA ARG A 50 -7.96 -21.84 4.12
C ARG A 50 -6.44 -21.85 4.39
N GLU A 51 -5.78 -22.91 3.95
CA GLU A 51 -4.32 -23.06 4.04
C GLU A 51 -3.62 -22.05 3.13
N TYR A 52 -2.90 -21.10 3.72
CA TYR A 52 -2.31 -19.96 3.00
C TYR A 52 -1.38 -20.38 1.86
N GLU A 53 -0.49 -21.34 2.09
CA GLU A 53 0.50 -21.81 1.12
C GLU A 53 -0.13 -22.34 -0.19
N LYS A 54 -1.38 -22.84 -0.14
CA LYS A 54 -2.09 -23.33 -1.33
C LYS A 54 -2.82 -22.24 -2.10
N ILE A 55 -3.11 -21.10 -1.47
CA ILE A 55 -3.98 -20.05 -2.03
C ILE A 55 -3.40 -18.63 -1.92
N TYR A 56 -2.07 -18.50 -1.73
CA TYR A 56 -1.43 -17.22 -1.49
C TYR A 56 -1.63 -16.22 -2.64
N LEU A 57 -1.68 -16.69 -3.90
CA LEU A 57 -1.96 -15.83 -5.06
C LEU A 57 -3.38 -15.28 -5.01
N LEU A 58 -4.35 -16.11 -4.67
CA LEU A 58 -5.76 -15.71 -4.56
C LEU A 58 -5.95 -14.74 -3.38
N HIS A 59 -5.29 -14.99 -2.25
CA HIS A 59 -5.22 -14.05 -1.12
C HIS A 59 -4.63 -12.71 -1.53
N SER A 60 -3.49 -12.72 -2.23
CA SER A 60 -2.80 -11.50 -2.66
C SER A 60 -3.63 -10.69 -3.65
N ALA A 61 -4.22 -11.35 -4.65
CA ALA A 61 -5.12 -10.71 -5.61
C ALA A 61 -6.36 -10.13 -4.91
N ASN A 62 -6.95 -10.88 -3.97
CA ASN A 62 -8.08 -10.40 -3.19
C ASN A 62 -7.73 -9.20 -2.31
N ASN A 63 -6.55 -9.21 -1.69
CA ASN A 63 -6.05 -8.09 -0.87
C ASN A 63 -5.83 -6.84 -1.72
N ILE A 64 -5.26 -6.97 -2.93
CA ILE A 64 -5.10 -5.88 -3.89
C ILE A 64 -6.47 -5.31 -4.26
N LEU A 65 -7.42 -6.16 -4.63
CA LEU A 65 -8.78 -5.74 -5.02
C LEU A 65 -9.50 -5.04 -3.85
N LEU A 66 -9.42 -5.61 -2.65
CA LEU A 66 -10.01 -5.04 -1.44
C LEU A 66 -9.43 -3.66 -1.15
N CYS A 67 -8.10 -3.52 -1.15
CA CYS A 67 -7.43 -2.25 -0.84
C CYS A 67 -7.66 -1.20 -1.94
N ALA A 68 -7.63 -1.59 -3.21
CA ALA A 68 -7.88 -0.69 -4.32
C ALA A 68 -9.32 -0.15 -4.28
N SER A 69 -10.31 -1.04 -4.19
CA SER A 69 -11.72 -0.65 -4.10
C SER A 69 -12.05 0.14 -2.84
N ALA A 70 -11.54 -0.27 -1.67
CA ALA A 70 -11.74 0.44 -0.41
C ALA A 70 -11.14 1.85 -0.42
N GLY A 71 -9.92 2.02 -0.94
CA GLY A 71 -9.29 3.34 -1.07
C GLY A 71 -10.08 4.28 -1.98
N VAL A 72 -10.58 3.77 -3.10
CA VAL A 72 -11.45 4.54 -4.02
C VAL A 72 -12.79 4.90 -3.38
N VAL A 73 -13.45 3.94 -2.72
CA VAL A 73 -14.72 4.19 -2.01
C VAL A 73 -14.52 5.25 -0.94
N PHE A 74 -13.46 5.13 -0.12
CA PHE A 74 -13.09 6.12 0.88
C PHE A 74 -12.96 7.51 0.25
N VAL A 75 -12.13 7.69 -0.77
CA VAL A 75 -11.92 8.99 -1.40
C VAL A 75 -13.20 9.54 -2.05
N LYS A 76 -14.01 8.70 -2.71
CA LYS A 76 -15.29 9.12 -3.30
C LYS A 76 -16.25 9.67 -2.25
N LEU A 77 -16.27 9.10 -1.05
CA LEU A 77 -17.15 9.51 0.06
C LEU A 77 -16.64 10.73 0.85
N VAL A 78 -15.33 11.01 0.83
CA VAL A 78 -14.76 12.15 1.55
C VAL A 78 -15.15 13.49 0.91
N PRO A 79 -15.59 14.51 1.66
CA PRO A 79 -16.12 15.75 1.09
C PRO A 79 -15.04 16.63 0.42
N ASP A 80 -13.86 16.73 1.00
CA ASP A 80 -12.83 17.68 0.57
C ASP A 80 -11.40 17.14 0.68
N VAL A 81 -10.47 17.84 0.03
CA VAL A 81 -9.06 17.46 -0.02
C VAL A 81 -8.34 17.60 1.32
N SER A 82 -8.77 18.53 2.18
CA SER A 82 -8.16 18.75 3.50
C SER A 82 -8.34 17.55 4.40
N PHE A 83 -9.51 16.90 4.33
CA PHE A 83 -9.76 15.64 5.03
C PHE A 83 -8.82 14.53 4.54
N VAL A 84 -8.61 14.40 3.23
CA VAL A 84 -7.67 13.41 2.68
C VAL A 84 -6.24 13.69 3.16
N PHE A 85 -5.78 14.94 3.11
CA PHE A 85 -4.46 15.31 3.61
C PHE A 85 -4.30 15.04 5.10
N GLY A 86 -5.30 15.41 5.92
CA GLY A 86 -5.31 15.08 7.35
C GLY A 86 -5.21 13.57 7.59
N PHE A 87 -5.98 12.77 6.83
CA PHE A 87 -5.95 11.32 6.91
C PHE A 87 -4.58 10.72 6.53
N VAL A 88 -4.02 11.07 5.37
CA VAL A 88 -2.73 10.50 4.93
C VAL A 88 -1.57 10.96 5.81
N LEU A 89 -1.59 12.19 6.32
CA LEU A 89 -0.59 12.68 7.28
C LEU A 89 -0.69 11.96 8.63
N ALA A 90 -1.90 11.66 9.10
CA ALA A 90 -2.10 10.84 10.29
C ALA A 90 -1.56 9.42 10.09
N VAL A 91 -1.79 8.82 8.91
CA VAL A 91 -1.22 7.50 8.56
C VAL A 91 0.31 7.55 8.55
N VAL A 92 0.91 8.57 7.92
CA VAL A 92 2.37 8.79 7.92
C VAL A 92 2.92 8.90 9.33
N PHE A 93 2.25 9.67 10.19
CA PHE A 93 2.66 9.82 11.58
C PHE A 93 2.62 8.49 12.34
N ILE A 94 1.53 7.74 12.23
CA ILE A 94 1.40 6.41 12.87
C ILE A 94 2.46 5.44 12.34
N ASP A 95 2.75 5.48 11.04
CA ASP A 95 3.77 4.63 10.41
C ASP A 95 5.16 4.97 10.98
N ILE A 96 5.54 6.25 11.01
CA ILE A 96 6.81 6.69 11.62
C ILE A 96 6.90 6.25 13.09
N VAL A 97 5.85 6.49 13.89
CA VAL A 97 5.83 6.11 15.31
C VAL A 97 5.96 4.60 15.48
N SER A 98 5.40 3.79 14.58
CA SER A 98 5.52 2.32 14.60
C SER A 98 6.97 1.83 14.50
N PHE A 99 7.84 2.59 13.83
CA PHE A 99 9.28 2.30 13.74
C PHE A 99 10.12 2.93 14.87
N THR A 100 9.52 3.69 15.77
CA THR A 100 10.18 4.19 16.99
C THR A 100 10.06 3.20 18.16
N GLY A 101 10.82 3.43 19.24
CA GLY A 101 10.74 2.64 20.47
C GLY A 101 9.36 2.65 21.14
N TRP A 102 8.54 3.68 20.86
CA TRP A 102 7.16 3.80 21.38
C TRP A 102 6.16 2.95 20.60
N GLY A 103 6.51 2.51 19.39
CA GLY A 103 5.67 1.69 18.53
C GLY A 103 5.49 0.23 18.98
N LYS A 104 6.13 -0.21 20.09
CA LYS A 104 6.03 -1.60 20.61
C LYS A 104 4.60 -2.05 20.85
N HIS A 105 3.69 -1.12 21.15
CA HIS A 105 2.29 -1.43 21.42
C HIS A 105 1.38 -1.29 20.18
N LEU A 106 1.90 -0.75 19.07
CA LEU A 106 1.10 -0.48 17.87
C LEU A 106 0.80 -1.75 17.07
N PRO A 107 -0.39 -1.84 16.44
CA PRO A 107 -0.78 -3.00 15.64
C PRO A 107 0.23 -3.38 14.56
N ASN A 108 0.85 -2.40 13.88
CA ASN A 108 1.86 -2.65 12.83
C ASN A 108 3.05 -3.48 13.35
N ARG A 109 3.54 -3.18 14.55
CA ARG A 109 4.67 -3.90 15.14
C ARG A 109 4.27 -5.30 15.62
N LYS A 110 3.10 -5.43 16.23
CA LYS A 110 2.53 -6.74 16.62
C LYS A 110 2.25 -7.64 15.40
N MET A 111 1.84 -7.05 14.27
CA MET A 111 1.68 -7.76 13.01
C MET A 111 3.03 -8.22 12.45
N ALA A 112 4.06 -7.36 12.48
CA ALA A 112 5.41 -7.72 12.03
C ALA A 112 6.02 -8.87 12.86
N GLU A 113 5.67 -8.97 14.14
CA GLU A 113 6.09 -10.07 15.02
C GLU A 113 5.34 -11.39 14.74
N ASN A 114 4.17 -11.36 14.10
CA ASN A 114 3.37 -12.53 13.75
C ASN A 114 3.42 -12.79 12.24
N VAL A 115 4.47 -13.49 11.80
CA VAL A 115 4.74 -13.79 10.38
C VAL A 115 3.54 -14.41 9.64
N PRO A 116 2.82 -15.41 10.19
CA PRO A 116 1.62 -15.95 9.53
C PRO A 116 0.52 -14.90 9.29
N LEU A 117 0.31 -14.01 10.26
CA LEU A 117 -0.67 -12.93 10.15
C LEU A 117 -0.24 -11.90 9.11
N ALA A 118 1.03 -11.48 9.14
CA ALA A 118 1.59 -10.51 8.21
C ALA A 118 1.51 -11.00 6.75
N LYS A 119 1.81 -12.27 6.49
CA LYS A 119 1.68 -12.90 5.16
C LYS A 119 0.23 -12.82 4.65
N ARG A 120 -0.78 -13.06 5.52
CA ARG A 120 -2.21 -13.02 5.15
C ARG A 120 -2.74 -11.61 4.90
N LEU A 121 -2.20 -10.61 5.58
CA LEU A 121 -2.57 -9.19 5.46
C LEU A 121 -1.69 -8.44 4.45
N SER A 122 -1.17 -9.16 3.45
CA SER A 122 -0.22 -8.62 2.47
C SER A 122 -0.46 -9.22 1.09
N ALA A 123 0.11 -8.59 0.08
CA ALA A 123 0.41 -9.26 -1.18
C ALA A 123 1.74 -10.00 -1.04
N SER A 124 1.77 -11.28 -1.36
CA SER A 124 2.94 -12.12 -1.19
C SER A 124 3.20 -12.94 -2.46
N LEU A 125 4.46 -13.10 -2.80
CA LEU A 125 4.90 -13.75 -4.03
C LEU A 125 6.10 -14.67 -3.77
N PRO A 126 6.27 -15.74 -4.57
CA PRO A 126 7.46 -16.57 -4.50
C PRO A 126 8.67 -15.75 -5.00
N ILE A 127 9.78 -15.81 -4.26
CA ILE A 127 11.03 -15.15 -4.66
C ILE A 127 12.02 -16.23 -5.09
N PRO A 128 12.65 -16.10 -6.28
CA PRO A 128 13.72 -17.01 -6.67
C PRO A 128 14.83 -17.09 -5.62
N GLY A 129 15.02 -18.29 -5.06
CA GLY A 129 16.00 -18.55 -4.00
C GLY A 129 15.49 -18.40 -2.56
N ILE A 130 14.19 -18.15 -2.36
CA ILE A 130 13.52 -18.23 -1.05
C ILE A 130 12.51 -19.38 -1.12
N ALA A 131 12.59 -20.34 -0.20
CA ALA A 131 11.75 -21.53 -0.20
C ALA A 131 10.29 -21.22 0.14
N GLU A 132 10.05 -20.23 1.01
CA GLU A 132 8.73 -19.81 1.43
C GLU A 132 8.20 -18.63 0.61
N VAL A 133 6.88 -18.50 0.55
CA VAL A 133 6.21 -17.31 0.01
C VAL A 133 6.62 -16.08 0.82
N TYR A 134 7.14 -15.07 0.12
CA TYR A 134 7.67 -13.85 0.73
C TYR A 134 6.62 -12.73 0.71
N GLN A 135 6.48 -12.04 1.83
CA GLN A 135 5.62 -10.87 1.98
C GLN A 135 6.19 -9.69 1.19
N ILE A 136 5.49 -9.21 0.16
CA ILE A 136 5.94 -8.11 -0.68
C ILE A 136 5.54 -6.75 -0.10
N THR A 137 4.24 -6.55 0.16
CA THR A 137 3.70 -5.28 0.69
C THR A 137 2.43 -5.52 1.49
N GLY A 138 2.23 -4.75 2.56
CA GLY A 138 1.07 -4.86 3.44
C GLY A 138 -0.18 -4.23 2.83
N MET A 139 -1.36 -4.67 3.29
CA MET A 139 -2.64 -4.07 2.89
C MET A 139 -2.72 -2.58 3.21
N GLY A 140 -2.08 -2.11 4.29
CA GLY A 140 -2.03 -0.68 4.63
C GLY A 140 -1.37 0.17 3.53
N ASP A 141 -0.22 -0.26 3.01
CA ASP A 141 0.52 0.45 1.96
C ASP A 141 -0.23 0.40 0.62
N MET A 142 -0.89 -0.72 0.32
CA MET A 142 -1.75 -0.85 -0.86
C MET A 142 -2.97 0.07 -0.76
N PHE A 143 -3.63 0.12 0.40
CA PHE A 143 -4.76 1.02 0.65
C PHE A 143 -4.32 2.49 0.52
N LEU A 144 -3.21 2.87 1.14
CA LEU A 144 -2.67 4.23 1.06
C LEU A 144 -2.34 4.63 -0.39
N SER A 145 -1.74 3.72 -1.16
CA SER A 145 -1.46 3.96 -2.59
C SER A 145 -2.74 4.18 -3.39
N SER A 146 -3.79 3.40 -3.12
CA SER A 146 -5.10 3.60 -3.73
C SER A 146 -5.70 4.96 -3.37
N VAL A 147 -5.63 5.35 -2.09
CA VAL A 147 -6.12 6.67 -1.62
C VAL A 147 -5.38 7.81 -2.32
N VAL A 148 -4.05 7.75 -2.44
CA VAL A 148 -3.25 8.77 -3.13
C VAL A 148 -3.65 8.90 -4.61
N VAL A 149 -3.79 7.78 -5.32
CA VAL A 149 -4.20 7.79 -6.73
C VAL A 149 -5.63 8.33 -6.88
N ALA A 150 -6.58 7.79 -6.12
CA ALA A 150 -7.98 8.22 -6.18
C ALA A 150 -8.13 9.71 -5.81
N SER A 151 -7.36 10.20 -4.84
CA SER A 151 -7.35 11.60 -4.42
C SER A 151 -6.86 12.52 -5.53
N ALA A 152 -5.76 12.14 -6.20
CA ALA A 152 -5.26 12.88 -7.36
C ALA A 152 -6.31 13.00 -8.46
N VAL A 153 -7.04 11.91 -8.76
CA VAL A 153 -8.07 11.93 -9.79
C VAL A 153 -9.29 12.77 -9.37
N LYS A 154 -9.74 12.66 -8.10
CA LYS A 154 -10.92 13.37 -7.60
C LYS A 154 -10.71 14.88 -7.48
N PHE A 155 -9.63 15.29 -6.83
CA PHE A 155 -9.43 16.69 -6.44
C PHE A 155 -8.53 17.45 -7.40
N PHE A 156 -7.70 16.77 -8.18
CA PHE A 156 -6.71 17.38 -9.08
C PHE A 156 -6.73 16.76 -10.49
N PRO A 157 -7.88 16.73 -11.19
CA PRO A 157 -8.05 15.95 -12.43
C PRO A 157 -7.07 16.34 -13.54
N ALA A 158 -6.68 17.62 -13.62
CA ALA A 158 -5.70 18.12 -14.61
C ALA A 158 -4.30 17.48 -14.44
N VAL A 159 -3.99 17.02 -13.23
CA VAL A 159 -2.68 16.44 -12.86
C VAL A 159 -2.84 15.08 -12.19
N ALA A 160 -3.90 14.33 -12.53
CA ALA A 160 -4.21 13.03 -11.93
C ALA A 160 -3.05 12.01 -12.03
N TRP A 161 -2.20 12.14 -13.06
CA TRP A 161 -0.99 11.33 -13.24
C TRP A 161 0.00 11.47 -12.06
N ILE A 162 -0.04 12.56 -11.30
CA ILE A 162 0.80 12.77 -10.11
C ILE A 162 0.53 11.69 -9.06
N GLY A 163 -0.71 11.22 -8.90
CA GLY A 163 -1.01 10.16 -7.93
C GLY A 163 -0.25 8.86 -8.26
N VAL A 164 -0.28 8.44 -9.53
CA VAL A 164 0.45 7.25 -9.99
C VAL A 164 1.96 7.45 -9.88
N LEU A 165 2.46 8.61 -10.33
CA LEU A 165 3.88 8.90 -10.28
C LEU A 165 4.39 8.91 -8.84
N SER A 166 3.63 9.48 -7.91
CA SER A 166 3.99 9.56 -6.48
C SER A 166 4.10 8.18 -5.85
N VAL A 167 3.21 7.25 -6.21
CA VAL A 167 3.28 5.87 -5.77
C VAL A 167 4.54 5.19 -6.32
N VAL A 168 4.81 5.28 -7.62
CA VAL A 168 5.96 4.60 -8.24
C VAL A 168 7.30 5.15 -7.74
N LEU A 169 7.46 6.47 -7.79
CA LEU A 169 8.69 7.13 -7.35
C LEU A 169 8.86 7.06 -5.83
N GLY A 170 7.78 7.20 -5.06
CA GLY A 170 7.80 7.07 -3.60
C GLY A 170 8.24 5.68 -3.16
N GLN A 171 7.74 4.62 -3.81
CA GLN A 171 8.19 3.26 -3.50
C GLN A 171 9.63 2.99 -3.96
N THR A 172 10.05 3.56 -5.08
CA THR A 172 11.45 3.49 -5.52
C THR A 172 12.38 4.18 -4.50
N LEU A 173 11.97 5.34 -3.98
CA LEU A 173 12.68 6.04 -2.92
C LEU A 173 12.73 5.23 -1.62
N ASN A 174 11.62 4.60 -1.22
CA ASN A 174 11.60 3.69 -0.07
C ASN A 174 12.61 2.54 -0.24
N ILE A 175 12.62 1.89 -1.41
CA ILE A 175 13.56 0.81 -1.70
C ILE A 175 15.00 1.31 -1.59
N PHE A 176 15.29 2.49 -2.12
CA PHE A 176 16.61 3.12 -2.00
C PHE A 176 16.99 3.38 -0.53
N LEU A 177 16.09 3.97 0.26
CA LEU A 177 16.31 4.24 1.68
C LEU A 177 16.55 2.94 2.46
N VAL A 178 15.75 1.90 2.24
CA VAL A 178 15.94 0.57 2.82
C VAL A 178 17.31 0.01 2.43
N HIS A 179 17.70 0.12 1.16
CA HIS A 179 18.98 -0.40 0.67
C HIS A 179 20.20 0.27 1.34
N VAL A 180 20.12 1.58 1.56
CA VAL A 180 21.18 2.38 2.21
C VAL A 180 21.20 2.12 3.72
N MET A 181 20.02 2.14 4.35
CA MET A 181 19.89 2.11 5.82
C MET A 181 20.05 0.72 6.42
N ARG A 182 19.75 -0.36 5.69
CA ARG A 182 19.86 -1.74 6.20
C ARG A 182 21.24 -2.15 6.70
N LYS A 183 22.30 -1.43 6.30
CA LYS A 183 23.68 -1.68 6.75
C LYS A 183 23.99 -1.04 8.12
N ARG A 184 23.08 -0.27 8.70
CA ARG A 184 23.26 0.44 9.99
C ARG A 184 22.87 -0.47 11.17
N LYS A 185 23.64 -0.42 12.25
CA LYS A 185 23.45 -1.28 13.46
C LYS A 185 22.10 -1.10 14.17
N ASN A 186 21.45 0.05 14.03
CA ASN A 186 20.16 0.36 14.68
C ASN A 186 18.99 0.31 13.68
N TYR A 187 19.17 -0.36 12.54
CA TYR A 187 18.13 -0.44 11.53
C TYR A 187 17.00 -1.38 11.97
N VAL A 188 15.83 -0.82 12.24
CA VAL A 188 14.59 -1.56 12.58
C VAL A 188 13.65 -1.67 11.37
N GLY A 189 13.86 -0.84 10.35
CA GLY A 189 13.04 -0.73 9.14
C GLY A 189 12.98 0.70 8.62
N VAL A 190 12.30 0.92 7.50
CA VAL A 190 11.95 2.26 7.00
C VAL A 190 10.42 2.34 6.90
N PRO A 191 9.78 3.38 7.45
CA PRO A 191 8.35 3.61 7.23
C PRO A 191 8.10 3.83 5.74
N ALA A 192 7.13 3.11 5.17
CA ALA A 192 6.86 3.11 3.73
C ALA A 192 5.89 4.21 3.32
N ALA A 193 4.95 4.59 4.20
CA ALA A 193 3.97 5.64 3.92
C ALA A 193 4.59 7.04 3.62
N PRO A 194 5.64 7.50 4.35
CA PRO A 194 6.17 8.86 4.20
C PRO A 194 6.66 9.19 2.80
N ALA A 195 7.42 8.31 2.14
CA ALA A 195 8.00 8.63 0.83
C ALA A 195 6.92 8.84 -0.24
N VAL A 196 5.87 8.01 -0.23
CA VAL A 196 4.74 8.16 -1.18
C VAL A 196 3.96 9.44 -0.89
N VAL A 197 3.61 9.69 0.37
CA VAL A 197 2.76 10.83 0.75
C VAL A 197 3.49 12.17 0.61
N PHE A 198 4.73 12.27 1.07
CA PHE A 198 5.49 13.52 0.93
C PHE A 198 5.80 13.84 -0.53
N LEU A 199 6.11 12.83 -1.35
CA LEU A 199 6.29 13.05 -2.78
C LEU A 199 4.99 13.49 -3.45
N TYR A 200 3.85 12.92 -3.06
CA TYR A 200 2.54 13.34 -3.53
C TYR A 200 2.25 14.81 -3.22
N ILE A 201 2.42 15.22 -1.96
CA ILE A 201 2.22 16.61 -1.54
C ILE A 201 3.19 17.54 -2.29
N PHE A 202 4.47 17.17 -2.37
CA PHE A 202 5.49 17.97 -3.05
C PHE A 202 5.20 18.17 -4.54
N LEU A 203 4.84 17.11 -5.25
CA LEU A 203 4.51 17.20 -6.68
C LEU A 203 3.24 18.02 -6.90
N LEU A 204 2.23 17.89 -6.04
CA LEU A 204 1.06 18.76 -6.11
C LEU A 204 1.43 20.23 -5.93
N LEU A 205 2.30 20.57 -4.97
CA LEU A 205 2.76 21.95 -4.80
C LEU A 205 3.50 22.50 -6.03
N ILE A 206 4.20 21.67 -6.80
CA ILE A 206 4.90 22.12 -8.01
C ILE A 206 3.95 22.33 -9.20
N PHE A 207 3.05 21.36 -9.42
CA PHE A 207 2.27 21.29 -10.66
C PHE A 207 0.84 21.86 -10.52
N HIS A 208 0.42 22.20 -9.30
CA HIS A 208 -0.88 22.84 -9.03
C HIS A 208 -0.75 24.30 -8.55
N SER A 209 0.48 24.82 -8.43
CA SER A 209 0.76 26.26 -8.26
C SER A 209 0.69 26.98 -9.59
#